data_AF-A0AAV4WKU9-F1
#
_entry.id   AF-A0AAV4WKU9-F1
#
_cell.length_a   1.000
_cell.length_b   1.000
_cell.length_c   1.000
_cell.angle_alpha   90.00
_cell.angle_beta   90.00
_cell.angle_gamma   90.00
#
_symmetry.space_group_name_H-M   'P 1'
#
loop_
_entity.id
_entity.type
_entity.pdbx_description
1 polymer ?
#
loop_
_entity_poly.entity_id
_entity_poly.type
_entity_poly.pdbx_seq_one_letter_code
_entity_poly.pdbx_strand_id
1 'polypeptide(L)'
;MSTTPSVTTREFGRRFRKALSVPFLLDQVCSPNIQDFVTSYAASLGCTEKCFFFPLLSCAASCMGTESAIQLTTHWLEPPVIWTLVISPRSLQRIDVAEHLKLQLLQAQNEAWVLGKEEDTKDHLKKFLLDIFTLSQLQDMLKLSNGHGLAIYNSVRALHKNLMQPEDADIMLRLHSGLAWFSDSRVNRGTLTKTRVNFTIVSTPSSVQHILTTTPNFPELFHQCFLSTCSEENHVKFGNISETSDTGKLREIFVSLLKLHCAGGPIMYKLSAEAKEKFTQIHDELTDKAKQMARKSAHKVFQPALAYLGRLSCVLHVLDGIIEAINYKIPISRLTWNTEINAATVWQARELLGHIIEQRHALMEPTTIDGSQQKVQPAAIQIPDGQNQQQLNQPSTPQMRSSPRTAFTPTAVNRTPPMQNTSPRSSFSFNSARRNLTTNRGRPPPARTLTMQNNAVQPIITSVSSIAVPEENNQMNLPPTLSVSVSSDNADVSQPILLSRTPFTSVQDMSDNDFLSTHKSAVKKLLKLNVGEISPSRCVQLKLTPDPTASDDSQKYSASFARSFLKRLETLGFGICDGPKTGNLRHFVFKKKKFSALGDEQKQILSDFNIGEADYNKCFTSAPTQNQNGKVVCLE
;
A
#
# COMPACT_ATOMS: atom_id res chain seq x y z
N MET A 1 -22.57 -0.56 23.75
CA MET A 1 -21.61 -0.20 22.68
C MET A 1 -22.30 0.73 21.72
N SER A 2 -21.83 1.98 21.62
CA SER A 2 -22.35 2.97 20.66
C SER A 2 -21.97 2.52 19.25
N THR A 3 -22.95 2.18 18.42
CA THR A 3 -22.73 1.89 16.99
C THR A 3 -22.36 3.20 16.31
N THR A 4 -21.07 3.39 16.03
CA THR A 4 -20.62 4.49 15.18
C THR A 4 -21.34 4.41 13.83
N PRO A 5 -22.00 5.48 13.38
CA PRO A 5 -22.74 5.45 12.12
C PRO A 5 -21.78 5.14 10.97
N SER A 6 -22.07 4.09 10.21
CA SER A 6 -21.26 3.67 9.08
C SER A 6 -21.18 4.79 8.03
N VAL A 7 -19.97 5.17 7.61
CA VAL A 7 -19.76 6.21 6.60
C VAL A 7 -20.32 5.74 5.25
N THR A 8 -21.33 6.43 4.73
CA THR A 8 -21.91 6.09 3.42
C THR A 8 -20.93 6.36 2.28
N THR A 9 -21.07 5.67 1.14
CA THR A 9 -20.24 5.90 -0.06
C THR A 9 -20.26 7.36 -0.52
N ARG A 10 -21.44 8.00 -0.47
CA ARG A 10 -21.62 9.41 -0.84
C ARG A 10 -20.83 10.32 0.09
N GLU A 11 -20.88 10.05 1.39
CA GLU A 11 -20.20 10.84 2.41
C GLU A 11 -18.68 10.68 2.32
N PHE A 12 -18.19 9.45 2.18
CA PHE A 12 -16.75 9.23 1.95
C PHE A 12 -16.27 9.92 0.68
N GLY A 13 -17.05 9.89 -0.40
CA GLY A 13 -16.73 10.61 -1.63
C GLY A 13 -16.65 12.14 -1.44
N ARG A 14 -17.49 12.72 -0.57
CA ARG A 14 -17.42 14.14 -0.19
C ARG A 14 -16.12 14.43 0.56
N ARG A 15 -15.80 13.62 1.56
CA ARG A 15 -14.57 13.75 2.36
C ARG A 15 -13.30 13.56 1.54
N PHE A 16 -13.29 12.59 0.62
CA PHE A 16 -12.19 12.37 -0.32
C PHE A 16 -11.95 13.60 -1.21
N ARG A 17 -13.01 14.21 -1.78
CA ARG A 17 -12.87 15.46 -2.56
C ARG A 17 -12.34 16.62 -1.72
N LYS A 18 -12.76 16.73 -0.46
CA LYS A 18 -12.21 17.72 0.47
C LYS A 18 -10.72 17.47 0.72
N ALA A 19 -10.33 16.22 0.96
CA ALA A 19 -8.94 15.82 1.14
C ALA A 19 -8.07 16.11 -0.10
N LEU A 20 -8.61 15.94 -1.31
CA LEU A 20 -7.94 16.34 -2.56
C LEU A 20 -7.69 17.85 -2.67
N SER A 21 -8.52 18.68 -2.03
CA SER A 21 -8.34 20.14 -2.03
C SER A 21 -7.25 20.65 -1.08
N VAL A 22 -6.72 19.78 -0.21
CA VAL A 22 -5.60 20.13 0.68
C VAL A 22 -4.32 20.24 -0.18
N PRO A 23 -3.69 21.42 -0.25
CA PRO A 23 -2.51 21.62 -1.08
C PRO A 23 -1.34 20.77 -0.56
N PHE A 24 -0.52 20.30 -1.49
CA PHE A 24 0.75 19.65 -1.20
C PHE A 24 1.82 20.37 -2.00
N LEU A 25 2.75 21.00 -1.29
CA LEU A 25 3.80 21.83 -1.85
C LEU A 25 5.13 21.12 -1.58
N LEU A 26 5.63 20.40 -2.60
CA LEU A 26 6.80 19.54 -2.45
C LEU A 26 8.05 20.33 -2.02
N ASP A 27 8.19 21.56 -2.50
CA ASP A 27 9.25 22.51 -2.17
C ASP A 27 9.28 22.93 -0.68
N GLN A 28 8.16 22.80 0.03
CA GLN A 28 8.07 23.14 1.45
C GLN A 28 8.35 21.95 2.37
N VAL A 29 8.13 20.73 1.89
CA VAL A 29 8.19 19.51 2.70
C VAL A 29 9.49 18.74 2.55
N CYS A 30 10.37 19.14 1.63
CA CYS A 30 11.65 18.49 1.41
C CYS A 30 12.72 19.45 0.87
N SER A 31 13.96 18.99 0.80
CA SER A 31 15.07 19.76 0.23
C SER A 31 14.93 19.89 -1.30
N PRO A 32 15.65 20.83 -1.94
CA PRO A 32 15.71 20.92 -3.39
C PRO A 32 16.17 19.61 -4.05
N ASN A 33 17.11 18.87 -3.43
CA ASN A 33 17.59 17.60 -3.96
C ASN A 33 16.49 16.53 -4.03
N ILE A 34 15.70 16.39 -2.95
CA ILE A 34 14.57 15.47 -2.91
C ILE A 34 13.50 15.94 -3.88
N GLN A 35 13.19 17.24 -3.90
CA GLN A 35 12.19 17.83 -4.78
C GLN A 35 12.50 17.53 -6.25
N ASP A 36 13.71 17.85 -6.72
CA ASP A 36 14.13 17.64 -8.10
C ASP A 36 14.04 16.15 -8.48
N PHE A 37 14.50 15.28 -7.59
CA PHE A 37 14.43 13.83 -7.81
C PHE A 37 12.98 13.33 -7.90
N VAL A 38 12.14 13.67 -6.92
CA VAL A 38 10.74 13.23 -6.86
C VAL A 38 9.94 13.78 -8.03
N THR A 39 10.14 15.05 -8.40
CA THR A 39 9.45 15.70 -9.53
C THR A 39 9.81 15.01 -10.84
N SER A 40 11.11 14.80 -11.10
CA SER A 40 11.59 14.10 -12.30
C SER A 40 11.06 12.66 -12.36
N TYR A 41 11.15 11.94 -11.24
CA TYR A 41 10.78 10.54 -11.19
C TYR A 41 9.27 10.30 -11.27
N ALA A 42 8.46 11.14 -10.60
CA ALA A 42 7.02 11.07 -10.72
C ALA A 42 6.57 11.36 -12.16
N ALA A 43 7.20 12.35 -12.82
CA ALA A 43 6.93 12.66 -14.22
C ALA A 43 7.31 11.51 -15.17
N SER A 44 8.43 10.83 -14.95
CA SER A 44 8.85 9.67 -15.76
C SER A 44 7.96 8.44 -15.56
N LEU A 45 7.33 8.30 -14.40
CA LEU A 45 6.29 7.29 -14.17
C LEU A 45 4.92 7.71 -14.72
N GLY A 46 4.71 9.01 -14.96
CA GLY A 46 3.40 9.56 -15.30
C GLY A 46 2.43 9.63 -14.11
N CYS A 47 2.93 9.68 -12.87
CA CYS A 47 2.12 9.81 -11.66
C CYS A 47 2.27 11.20 -11.02
N THR A 48 1.49 11.48 -9.97
CA THR A 48 1.68 12.68 -9.15
C THR A 48 2.88 12.51 -8.22
N GLU A 49 3.45 13.62 -7.75
CA GLU A 49 4.53 13.62 -6.75
C GLU A 49 4.09 12.87 -5.47
N LYS A 50 2.87 13.10 -4.99
CA LYS A 50 2.30 12.41 -3.80
C LYS A 50 2.31 10.89 -3.97
N CYS A 51 1.96 10.40 -5.18
CA CYS A 51 1.89 8.98 -5.48
C CYS A 51 3.24 8.28 -5.37
N PHE A 52 4.35 8.99 -5.59
CA PHE A 52 5.70 8.43 -5.50
C PHE A 52 6.38 8.76 -4.17
N PHE A 53 6.29 10.01 -3.71
CA PHE A 53 6.99 10.52 -2.54
C PHE A 53 6.65 9.78 -1.25
N PHE A 54 5.36 9.57 -0.97
CA PHE A 54 4.95 8.89 0.25
C PHE A 54 5.46 7.44 0.29
N PRO A 55 5.22 6.61 -0.74
CA PRO A 55 5.85 5.29 -0.84
C PRO A 55 7.38 5.30 -0.67
N LEU A 56 8.06 6.28 -1.27
CA LEU A 56 9.51 6.43 -1.14
C LEU A 56 9.95 6.61 0.32
N LEU A 57 9.22 7.38 1.13
CA LEU A 57 9.54 7.58 2.55
C LEU A 57 9.53 6.26 3.34
N SER A 58 8.49 5.44 3.17
CA SER A 58 8.40 4.12 3.82
C SER A 58 9.48 3.16 3.32
N CYS A 59 9.80 3.19 2.03
CA CYS A 59 10.86 2.37 1.44
C CYS A 59 12.24 2.79 2.00
N ALA A 60 12.51 4.09 2.09
CA ALA A 60 13.73 4.63 2.66
C ALA A 60 13.87 4.27 4.14
N ALA A 61 12.79 4.47 4.92
CA ALA A 61 12.72 4.10 6.33
C ALA A 61 13.03 2.61 6.55
N SER A 62 12.56 1.75 5.65
CA SER A 62 12.87 0.31 5.68
C SER A 62 14.34 0.06 5.39
N CYS A 63 14.93 0.67 4.36
CA CYS A 63 16.34 0.47 4.05
C CYS A 63 17.29 0.85 5.21
N MET A 64 16.84 1.65 6.18
CA MET A 64 17.59 1.98 7.39
C MET A 64 17.69 0.82 8.40
N GLY A 65 16.80 -0.17 8.36
CA GLY A 65 16.89 -1.39 9.18
C GLY A 65 16.71 -1.20 10.70
N THR A 66 16.93 -2.30 11.44
CA THR A 66 16.62 -2.44 12.88
C THR A 66 17.60 -1.77 13.83
N GLU A 67 18.79 -1.47 13.34
CA GLU A 67 19.88 -0.86 14.11
C GLU A 67 19.96 0.66 13.94
N SER A 68 18.94 1.27 13.32
CA SER A 68 18.84 2.71 13.15
C SER A 68 17.74 3.30 14.03
N ALA A 69 18.03 4.46 14.63
CA ALA A 69 17.06 5.23 15.39
C ALA A 69 17.46 6.72 15.47
N ILE A 70 16.48 7.58 15.69
CA ILE A 70 16.70 8.97 16.09
C ILE A 70 16.60 9.08 17.62
N GLN A 71 17.60 9.69 18.22
CA GLN A 71 17.62 10.04 19.63
C GLN A 71 17.15 11.49 19.81
N LEU A 72 15.93 11.66 20.29
CA LEU A 72 15.34 12.98 20.58
C LEU A 72 15.77 13.47 21.97
N THR A 73 15.79 12.57 22.94
CA THR A 73 16.33 12.79 24.29
C THR A 73 17.11 11.57 24.75
N THR A 74 17.72 11.62 25.94
CA THR A 74 18.41 10.45 26.52
C THR A 74 17.50 9.24 26.73
N HIS A 75 16.19 9.48 26.90
CA HIS A 75 15.19 8.43 27.18
C HIS A 75 14.17 8.25 26.06
N TRP A 76 14.21 9.10 25.03
CA TRP A 76 13.28 9.05 23.90
C TRP A 76 14.02 8.73 22.62
N LEU A 77 13.82 7.50 22.15
CA LEU A 77 14.28 6.99 20.87
C LEU A 77 13.09 6.72 19.97
N GLU A 78 13.14 7.17 18.72
CA GLU A 78 12.15 6.82 17.71
C GLU A 78 12.79 5.96 16.61
N PRO A 79 12.17 4.84 16.22
CA PRO A 79 12.62 4.02 15.12
C PRO A 79 12.20 4.61 13.76
N PRO A 80 12.90 4.34 12.65
CA PRO A 80 12.48 4.73 11.31
C PRO A 80 11.33 3.81 10.83
N VAL A 81 10.16 3.92 11.47
CA VAL A 81 8.94 3.20 11.10
C VAL A 81 7.89 4.20 10.62
N ILE A 82 7.68 4.20 9.31
CA ILE A 82 6.76 5.07 8.59
C ILE A 82 5.85 4.19 7.74
N TRP A 83 4.56 4.15 8.06
CA TRP A 83 3.58 3.48 7.20
C TRP A 83 2.85 4.50 6.35
N THR A 84 2.72 4.22 5.07
CA THR A 84 2.13 5.16 4.10
C THR A 84 0.96 4.53 3.39
N LEU A 85 -0.07 5.36 3.17
CA LEU A 85 -1.25 4.99 2.42
C LEU A 85 -1.59 6.10 1.42
N VAL A 86 -1.37 5.82 0.15
CA VAL A 86 -1.79 6.69 -0.95
C VAL A 86 -3.16 6.24 -1.42
N ILE A 87 -4.15 7.13 -1.31
CA ILE A 87 -5.48 6.93 -1.85
C ILE A 87 -5.52 7.57 -3.24
N SER A 88 -5.47 6.74 -4.28
CA SER A 88 -5.40 7.19 -5.68
C SER A 88 -6.55 6.63 -6.54
N PRO A 89 -7.06 7.41 -7.51
CA PRO A 89 -8.03 6.92 -8.49
C PRO A 89 -7.52 5.71 -9.26
N ARG A 90 -8.44 4.85 -9.72
CA ARG A 90 -8.12 3.59 -10.40
C ARG A 90 -7.33 3.78 -11.70
N SER A 91 -7.45 4.93 -12.34
CA SER A 91 -6.69 5.30 -13.54
C SER A 91 -5.18 5.35 -13.28
N LEU A 92 -4.77 5.82 -12.09
CA LEU A 92 -3.37 5.86 -11.68
C LEU A 92 -2.82 4.50 -11.26
N GLN A 93 -3.66 3.50 -10.97
CA GLN A 93 -3.20 2.13 -10.69
C GLN A 93 -2.63 1.41 -11.93
N ARG A 94 -2.81 1.96 -13.13
CA ARG A 94 -2.17 1.43 -14.35
C ARG A 94 -0.66 1.62 -14.34
N ILE A 95 -0.21 2.71 -13.71
CA ILE A 95 1.18 2.99 -13.41
C ILE A 95 1.40 2.35 -12.05
N ASP A 96 1.79 1.07 -12.04
CA ASP A 96 1.91 0.28 -10.82
C ASP A 96 3.14 0.73 -10.02
N VAL A 97 3.05 1.91 -9.38
CA VAL A 97 4.14 2.54 -8.61
C VAL A 97 4.61 1.59 -7.51
N ALA A 98 3.69 0.82 -6.92
CA ALA A 98 4.02 -0.11 -5.85
C ALA A 98 4.87 -1.29 -6.36
N GLU A 99 4.49 -1.92 -7.48
CA GLU A 99 5.31 -2.96 -8.11
C GLU A 99 6.64 -2.39 -8.63
N HIS A 100 6.65 -1.18 -9.18
CA HIS A 100 7.87 -0.55 -9.63
C HIS A 100 8.88 -0.35 -8.49
N LEU A 101 8.43 0.20 -7.34
CA LEU A 101 9.25 0.33 -6.14
C LEU A 101 9.73 -1.03 -5.62
N LYS A 102 8.84 -2.03 -5.60
CA LYS A 102 9.14 -3.41 -5.19
C LYS A 102 10.28 -4.00 -6.03
N LEU A 103 10.23 -3.83 -7.36
CA LEU A 103 11.27 -4.30 -8.28
C LEU A 103 12.61 -3.59 -8.07
N GLN A 104 12.61 -2.26 -7.91
CA GLN A 104 13.83 -1.49 -7.68
C GLN A 104 14.49 -1.85 -6.34
N LEU A 105 13.69 -2.03 -5.29
CA LEU A 105 14.17 -2.50 -3.98
C LEU A 105 14.75 -3.91 -4.04
N LEU A 106 14.10 -4.83 -4.75
CA LEU A 106 14.59 -6.20 -4.92
C LEU A 106 15.95 -6.22 -5.63
N GLN A 107 16.10 -5.40 -6.69
CA GLN A 107 17.38 -5.26 -7.37
C GLN A 107 18.45 -4.65 -6.46
N ALA A 108 18.12 -3.58 -5.74
CA ALA A 108 19.04 -2.93 -4.82
C ALA A 108 19.49 -3.85 -3.67
N GLN A 109 18.56 -4.65 -3.14
CA GLN A 109 18.82 -5.64 -2.12
C GLN A 109 19.81 -6.72 -2.60
N ASN A 110 19.58 -7.27 -3.80
CA ASN A 110 20.48 -8.25 -4.39
C ASN A 110 21.88 -7.65 -4.61
N GLU A 111 21.97 -6.41 -5.10
CA GLU A 111 23.24 -5.73 -5.35
C GLU A 111 24.01 -5.44 -4.05
N ALA A 112 23.33 -4.93 -3.02
CA ALA A 112 23.95 -4.67 -1.73
C ALA A 112 24.50 -5.95 -1.07
N TRP A 113 23.91 -7.11 -1.35
CA TRP A 113 24.34 -8.39 -0.79
C TRP A 113 25.49 -9.07 -1.54
N VAL A 114 25.54 -8.97 -2.87
CA VAL A 114 26.62 -9.59 -3.66
C VAL A 114 28.01 -9.08 -3.25
N LEU A 115 28.08 -7.90 -2.63
CA LEU A 115 29.32 -7.29 -2.14
C LEU A 115 29.76 -7.77 -0.74
N GLY A 116 28.94 -8.54 -0.02
CA GLY A 116 29.22 -8.98 1.36
C GLY A 116 29.77 -10.40 1.49
N LYS A 117 30.36 -10.97 0.43
CA LYS A 117 30.86 -12.36 0.40
C LYS A 117 32.03 -12.58 1.36
N GLU A 118 31.73 -12.97 2.59
CA GLU A 118 32.46 -14.05 3.27
C GLU A 118 31.55 -15.28 3.24
N GLU A 119 32.04 -16.36 2.63
CA GLU A 119 31.25 -17.44 2.02
C GLU A 119 30.63 -18.49 2.99
N ASP A 120 30.78 -18.37 4.31
CA ASP A 120 30.54 -19.53 5.19
C ASP A 120 29.32 -19.47 6.15
N THR A 121 28.56 -18.38 6.21
CA THR A 121 27.32 -18.39 7.00
C THR A 121 26.12 -18.75 6.15
N LYS A 122 25.58 -19.94 6.42
CA LYS A 122 24.22 -20.40 6.06
C LYS A 122 23.11 -19.53 6.70
N ASP A 123 23.25 -18.20 6.66
CA ASP A 123 22.21 -17.24 7.05
C ASP A 123 21.22 -17.08 5.90
N HIS A 124 20.50 -18.16 5.65
CA HIS A 124 19.42 -18.20 4.68
C HIS A 124 18.32 -17.21 5.12
N LEU A 125 18.15 -16.13 4.34
CA LEU A 125 17.02 -15.16 4.29
C LEU A 125 17.18 -13.83 5.06
N LYS A 126 18.07 -12.93 4.60
CA LYS A 126 17.98 -11.49 4.93
C LYS A 126 16.91 -10.74 4.10
N LYS A 127 15.97 -11.41 3.44
CA LYS A 127 14.89 -10.75 2.67
C LYS A 127 13.96 -10.00 3.61
N PHE A 128 14.09 -8.68 3.65
CA PHE A 128 13.15 -7.81 4.38
C PHE A 128 11.93 -7.41 3.54
N LEU A 129 11.94 -7.64 2.22
CA LEU A 129 10.80 -7.32 1.36
C LEU A 129 9.75 -8.43 1.47
N LEU A 130 8.54 -8.02 1.80
CA LEU A 130 7.42 -8.87 2.18
C LEU A 130 6.33 -8.85 1.13
N ASP A 131 5.69 -10.00 0.96
CA ASP A 131 4.44 -10.12 0.23
C ASP A 131 3.28 -10.42 1.21
N ILE A 132 2.13 -10.79 0.67
CA ILE A 132 0.93 -11.20 1.39
C ILE A 132 1.22 -12.35 2.37
N PHE A 133 1.07 -12.12 3.68
CA PHE A 133 1.34 -13.10 4.74
C PHE A 133 0.31 -13.05 5.88
N THR A 134 -0.04 -14.20 6.47
CA THR A 134 -0.72 -14.23 7.78
C THR A 134 0.18 -13.66 8.87
N LEU A 135 -0.38 -13.31 10.03
CA LEU A 135 0.41 -12.81 11.16
C LEU A 135 1.50 -13.80 11.60
N SER A 136 1.22 -15.11 11.61
CA SER A 136 2.22 -16.14 11.90
C SER A 136 3.39 -16.14 10.92
N GLN A 137 3.09 -16.03 9.63
CA GLN A 137 4.09 -15.93 8.57
C GLN A 137 4.91 -14.64 8.69
N LEU A 138 4.29 -13.52 9.04
CA LEU A 138 5.00 -12.28 9.35
C LEU A 138 5.97 -12.48 10.52
N GLN A 139 5.55 -13.17 11.58
CA GLN A 139 6.40 -13.43 12.73
C GLN A 139 7.64 -14.26 12.35
N ASP A 140 7.44 -15.34 11.61
CA ASP A 140 8.53 -16.24 11.22
C ASP A 140 9.50 -15.53 10.27
N MET A 141 8.98 -14.72 9.35
CA MET A 141 9.83 -13.88 8.51
C MET A 141 10.63 -12.89 9.36
N LEU A 142 10.00 -12.22 10.34
CA LEU A 142 10.71 -11.25 11.17
C LEU A 142 11.81 -11.92 12.00
N LYS A 143 11.68 -13.18 12.38
CA LYS A 143 12.78 -13.93 13.02
C LYS A 143 13.96 -14.08 12.06
N LEU A 144 13.69 -14.42 10.80
CA LEU A 144 14.72 -14.60 9.77
C LEU A 144 15.40 -13.27 9.39
N SER A 145 14.67 -12.17 9.42
CA SER A 145 15.16 -10.84 9.04
C SER A 145 15.62 -9.97 10.23
N ASN A 146 15.82 -10.57 11.41
CA ASN A 146 16.20 -9.86 12.65
C ASN A 146 15.27 -8.67 12.98
N GLY A 147 13.96 -8.87 12.80
CA GLY A 147 12.90 -7.93 13.10
C GLY A 147 12.62 -6.91 11.99
N HIS A 148 13.23 -7.04 10.81
CA HIS A 148 13.13 -6.06 9.73
C HIS A 148 12.14 -6.49 8.64
N GLY A 149 11.19 -5.64 8.26
CA GLY A 149 10.23 -5.95 7.20
C GLY A 149 9.71 -4.72 6.45
N LEU A 150 9.43 -4.89 5.17
CA LEU A 150 8.74 -3.92 4.31
C LEU A 150 7.70 -4.66 3.47
N ALA A 151 6.43 -4.35 3.65
CA ALA A 151 5.38 -4.84 2.76
C ALA A 151 4.85 -3.71 1.88
N ILE A 152 4.76 -3.97 0.57
CA ILE A 152 4.26 -3.03 -0.42
C ILE A 152 2.98 -3.63 -1.05
N TYR A 153 1.85 -2.94 -0.90
CA TYR A 153 0.55 -3.43 -1.35
C TYR A 153 -0.15 -2.47 -2.32
N ASN A 154 -0.79 -3.02 -3.34
CA ASN A 154 -1.67 -2.30 -4.29
C ASN A 154 -3.14 -2.21 -3.85
N SER A 155 -3.44 -2.70 -2.65
CA SER A 155 -4.77 -2.55 -2.06
C SER A 155 -4.70 -2.71 -0.55
N VAL A 156 -5.43 -1.84 0.15
CA VAL A 156 -5.65 -1.97 1.60
C VAL A 156 -6.34 -3.29 1.98
N ARG A 157 -7.07 -3.91 1.04
CA ARG A 157 -7.71 -5.22 1.26
C ARG A 157 -6.70 -6.32 1.53
N ALA A 158 -5.52 -6.24 0.92
CA ALA A 158 -4.45 -7.21 1.15
C ALA A 158 -3.96 -7.13 2.59
N LEU A 159 -3.74 -5.93 3.13
CA LEU A 159 -3.39 -5.77 4.54
C LEU A 159 -4.51 -6.31 5.46
N HIS A 160 -5.76 -5.93 5.18
CA HIS A 160 -6.88 -6.32 6.02
C HIS A 160 -7.07 -7.84 6.11
N LYS A 161 -7.10 -8.53 4.96
CA LYS A 161 -7.33 -9.98 4.89
C LYS A 161 -6.31 -10.77 5.72
N ASN A 162 -5.12 -10.23 5.88
CA ASN A 162 -3.94 -10.96 6.29
C ASN A 162 -3.46 -10.63 7.72
N LEU A 163 -3.67 -9.39 8.19
CA LEU A 163 -2.99 -8.87 9.38
C LEU A 163 -3.90 -8.07 10.34
N MET A 164 -5.21 -8.00 10.08
CA MET A 164 -6.12 -7.12 10.83
C MET A 164 -7.35 -7.85 11.34
N GLN A 165 -7.17 -9.01 11.97
CA GLN A 165 -8.22 -9.53 12.83
C GLN A 165 -8.30 -8.65 14.10
N PRO A 166 -9.46 -8.53 14.76
CA PRO A 166 -9.63 -7.64 15.92
C PRO A 166 -8.63 -7.89 17.05
N GLU A 167 -8.25 -9.15 17.25
CA GLU A 167 -7.27 -9.62 18.23
C GLU A 167 -5.82 -9.23 17.92
N ASP A 168 -5.51 -8.87 16.67
CA ASP A 168 -4.15 -8.58 16.19
C ASP A 168 -3.81 -7.07 16.21
N ALA A 169 -4.79 -6.19 16.48
CA ALA A 169 -4.62 -4.75 16.40
C ALA A 169 -3.49 -4.23 17.33
N ASP A 170 -3.39 -4.78 18.54
CA ASP A 170 -2.35 -4.43 19.51
C ASP A 170 -0.94 -4.81 19.01
N ILE A 171 -0.82 -5.93 18.30
CA ILE A 171 0.45 -6.37 17.71
C ILE A 171 0.86 -5.38 16.63
N MET A 172 -0.07 -4.96 15.78
CA MET A 172 0.21 -3.99 14.73
C MET A 172 0.62 -2.62 15.30
N LEU A 173 -0.01 -2.15 16.38
CA LEU A 173 0.41 -0.93 17.10
C LEU A 173 1.82 -1.07 17.69
N ARG A 174 2.18 -2.24 18.21
CA ARG A 174 3.54 -2.53 18.69
C ARG A 174 4.57 -2.51 17.57
N LEU A 175 4.25 -3.13 16.42
CA LEU A 175 5.11 -3.12 15.24
C LEU A 175 5.30 -1.70 14.70
N HIS A 176 4.24 -0.90 14.67
CA HIS A 176 4.31 0.52 14.29
C HIS A 176 5.19 1.33 15.24
N SER A 177 5.13 1.04 16.54
CA SER A 177 5.97 1.67 17.56
C SER A 177 7.41 1.15 17.57
N GLY A 178 7.71 0.13 16.75
CA GLY A 178 9.00 -0.55 16.70
C GLY A 178 9.39 -1.27 18.01
N LEU A 179 8.38 -1.64 18.80
CA LEU A 179 8.53 -2.33 20.08
C LEU A 179 8.83 -3.82 19.87
N ALA A 180 9.29 -4.47 20.94
CA ALA A 180 9.50 -5.90 20.95
C ALA A 180 8.18 -6.66 20.75
N TRP A 181 8.24 -7.77 20.01
CA TRP A 181 7.13 -8.69 19.82
C TRP A 181 7.46 -10.03 20.49
N PHE A 182 6.69 -10.32 21.54
CA PHE A 182 6.74 -11.58 22.28
C PHE A 182 5.59 -12.47 21.82
N SER A 183 5.92 -13.69 21.42
CA SER A 183 4.93 -14.74 21.17
C SER A 183 5.25 -15.90 22.11
N ASP A 184 4.39 -16.09 23.11
CA ASP A 184 4.44 -17.24 24.02
C ASP A 184 3.31 -18.19 23.64
N SER A 185 3.58 -19.06 22.67
CA SER A 185 2.73 -20.20 22.41
C SER A 185 3.33 -21.41 23.13
N ARG A 186 2.47 -22.36 23.57
CA ARG A 186 2.93 -23.59 24.27
C ARG A 186 3.95 -24.40 23.46
N VAL A 187 4.03 -24.17 22.15
CA VAL A 187 4.86 -24.93 21.20
C VAL A 187 6.05 -24.10 20.69
N ASN A 188 5.96 -22.77 20.70
CA ASN A 188 6.97 -21.91 20.09
C ASN A 188 7.13 -20.62 20.92
N ARG A 189 8.29 -20.46 21.54
CA ARG A 189 8.70 -19.25 22.24
C ARG A 189 9.67 -18.48 21.36
N GLY A 190 9.24 -17.32 20.88
CA GLY A 190 10.06 -16.45 20.07
C GLY A 190 9.96 -15.01 20.54
N THR A 191 11.10 -14.39 20.78
CA THR A 191 11.20 -12.98 21.16
C THR A 191 11.90 -12.21 20.05
N LEU A 192 11.18 -11.25 19.46
CA LEU A 192 11.75 -10.25 18.57
C LEU A 192 12.00 -8.99 19.40
N THR A 193 13.26 -8.69 19.72
CA THR A 193 13.63 -7.61 20.65
C THR A 193 13.47 -6.22 20.04
N LYS A 194 13.67 -6.10 18.72
CA LYS A 194 13.47 -4.87 17.94
C LYS A 194 12.68 -5.21 16.70
N THR A 195 11.66 -4.42 16.37
CA THR A 195 10.91 -4.58 15.12
C THR A 195 10.97 -3.29 14.30
N ARG A 196 11.18 -3.41 12.99
CA ARG A 196 11.08 -2.33 12.00
C ARG A 196 10.28 -2.85 10.84
N VAL A 197 8.97 -2.81 11.00
CA VAL A 197 8.04 -3.23 9.95
C VAL A 197 7.45 -1.98 9.35
N ASN A 198 7.61 -1.80 8.05
CA ASN A 198 7.03 -0.71 7.29
C ASN A 198 5.98 -1.24 6.32
N PHE A 199 4.92 -0.47 6.13
CA PHE A 199 3.89 -0.75 5.14
C PHE A 199 3.75 0.41 4.17
N THR A 200 3.74 0.10 2.90
CA THR A 200 3.44 1.04 1.82
C THR A 200 2.22 0.53 1.09
N ILE A 201 1.17 1.33 1.03
CA ILE A 201 -0.09 0.93 0.41
C ILE A 201 -0.51 1.97 -0.59
N VAL A 202 -0.80 1.56 -1.81
CA VAL A 202 -1.49 2.36 -2.81
C VAL A 202 -2.87 1.73 -3.00
N SER A 203 -3.95 2.48 -2.83
CA SER A 203 -5.30 1.89 -2.82
C SER A 203 -6.35 2.82 -3.42
N THR A 204 -7.41 2.24 -3.99
CA THR A 204 -8.54 3.03 -4.49
C THR A 204 -9.39 3.61 -3.36
N PRO A 205 -10.05 4.76 -3.58
CA PRO A 205 -11.03 5.32 -2.64
C PRO A 205 -12.11 4.30 -2.25
N SER A 206 -12.63 3.53 -3.21
CA SER A 206 -13.65 2.51 -2.96
C SER A 206 -13.16 1.37 -2.05
N SER A 207 -11.89 0.96 -2.19
CA SER A 207 -11.30 -0.07 -1.35
C SER A 207 -11.09 0.42 0.08
N VAL A 208 -10.61 1.66 0.23
CA VAL A 208 -10.42 2.29 1.56
C VAL A 208 -11.76 2.48 2.25
N GLN A 209 -12.76 3.03 1.57
CA GLN A 209 -14.11 3.17 2.11
C GLN A 209 -14.65 1.83 2.59
N HIS A 210 -14.56 0.79 1.76
CA HIS A 210 -15.06 -0.53 2.10
C HIS A 210 -14.44 -1.02 3.41
N ILE A 211 -13.10 -1.05 3.50
CA ILE A 211 -12.41 -1.50 4.73
C ILE A 211 -12.78 -0.62 5.94
N LEU A 212 -12.83 0.70 5.79
CA LEU A 212 -13.22 1.60 6.89
C LEU A 212 -14.66 1.33 7.40
N THR A 213 -15.54 0.79 6.56
CA THR A 213 -16.93 0.47 6.93
C THR A 213 -17.15 -0.96 7.41
N THR A 214 -16.38 -1.93 6.88
CA THR A 214 -16.61 -3.36 7.15
C THR A 214 -15.74 -3.91 8.26
N THR A 215 -14.60 -3.27 8.53
CA THR A 215 -13.60 -3.81 9.43
C THR A 215 -13.63 -3.08 10.76
N PRO A 216 -13.98 -3.75 11.87
CA PRO A 216 -13.83 -3.17 13.20
C PRO A 216 -12.34 -2.90 13.49
N ASN A 217 -12.04 -1.84 14.24
CA ASN A 217 -10.68 -1.40 14.65
C ASN A 217 -9.76 -0.86 13.53
N PHE A 218 -9.96 -1.21 12.26
CA PHE A 218 -9.15 -0.66 11.17
C PHE A 218 -9.21 0.87 11.08
N PRO A 219 -10.34 1.56 11.29
CA PRO A 219 -10.35 3.01 11.33
C PRO A 219 -9.37 3.59 12.35
N GLU A 220 -9.29 3.02 13.55
CA GLU A 220 -8.36 3.50 14.58
C GLU A 220 -6.91 3.31 14.13
N LEU A 221 -6.57 2.14 13.62
CA LEU A 221 -5.23 1.84 13.12
C LEU A 221 -4.86 2.69 11.89
N PHE A 222 -5.80 2.89 10.97
CA PHE A 222 -5.66 3.81 9.83
C PHE A 222 -5.31 5.22 10.31
N HIS A 223 -6.01 5.72 11.33
CA HIS A 223 -5.79 7.07 11.84
C HIS A 223 -4.52 7.20 12.69
N GLN A 224 -4.15 6.17 13.45
CA GLN A 224 -2.98 6.22 14.31
C GLN A 224 -1.67 5.92 13.56
N CYS A 225 -1.69 4.92 12.67
CA CYS A 225 -0.47 4.32 12.14
C CYS A 225 -0.16 4.68 10.69
N PHE A 226 -1.07 5.27 9.91
CA PHE A 226 -0.78 5.60 8.50
C PHE A 226 -0.63 7.10 8.24
N LEU A 227 0.44 7.46 7.54
CA LEU A 227 0.56 8.72 6.80
C LEU A 227 -0.27 8.60 5.53
N SER A 228 -1.50 9.12 5.59
CA SER A 228 -2.48 8.99 4.51
C SER A 228 -2.52 10.25 3.65
N THR A 229 -2.42 10.09 2.34
CA THR A 229 -2.58 11.21 1.39
C THR A 229 -3.54 10.82 0.27
N CYS A 230 -4.31 11.79 -0.22
CA CYS A 230 -5.17 11.62 -1.39
C CYS A 230 -4.48 12.23 -2.60
N SER A 231 -4.32 11.42 -3.65
CA SER A 231 -3.80 11.89 -4.94
C SER A 231 -4.93 12.14 -5.92
N GLU A 232 -4.85 13.27 -6.61
CA GLU A 232 -5.67 13.62 -7.75
C GLU A 232 -5.41 12.69 -8.94
N GLU A 233 -6.37 12.65 -9.87
CA GLU A 233 -6.24 11.93 -11.13
C GLU A 233 -5.32 12.72 -12.07
N ASN A 234 -4.22 12.09 -12.50
CA ASN A 234 -3.32 12.69 -13.49
C ASN A 234 -3.48 11.96 -14.82
N HIS A 235 -4.08 12.60 -15.82
CA HIS A 235 -4.16 12.09 -17.18
C HIS A 235 -2.90 12.49 -17.95
N VAL A 236 -1.77 11.85 -17.63
CA VAL A 236 -0.54 12.06 -18.37
C VAL A 236 -0.71 11.47 -19.77
N LYS A 237 -0.57 12.32 -20.79
CA LYS A 237 -0.51 11.87 -22.18
C LYS A 237 0.76 11.05 -22.37
N PHE A 238 0.69 9.92 -23.06
CA PHE A 238 1.83 9.02 -23.27
C PHE A 238 3.09 9.75 -23.78
N GLY A 239 2.94 10.70 -24.71
CA GLY A 239 4.07 11.48 -25.24
C GLY A 239 4.72 12.47 -24.26
N ASN A 240 4.15 12.66 -23.08
CA ASN A 240 4.72 13.50 -22.01
C ASN A 240 5.43 12.66 -20.94
N ILE A 241 5.37 11.32 -21.03
CA ILE A 241 6.13 10.44 -20.15
C ILE A 241 7.58 10.53 -20.59
N SER A 242 8.43 11.13 -19.75
CA SER A 242 9.85 11.29 -20.07
C SER A 242 10.53 9.93 -20.10
N GLU A 243 11.16 9.58 -21.23
CA GLU A 243 11.97 8.35 -21.37
C GLU A 243 13.30 8.42 -20.59
N THR A 244 13.62 9.54 -19.94
CA THR A 244 14.81 9.67 -19.10
C THR A 244 14.74 8.69 -17.93
N SER A 245 15.43 7.55 -18.08
CA SER A 245 15.38 6.45 -17.12
C SER A 245 16.20 6.78 -15.86
N ASP A 246 15.67 7.63 -15.00
CA ASP A 246 16.16 7.86 -13.64
C ASP A 246 16.04 6.59 -12.77
N THR A 247 15.52 5.48 -13.33
CA THR A 247 15.44 4.17 -12.68
C THR A 247 16.76 3.71 -12.09
N GLY A 248 17.88 4.01 -12.75
CA GLY A 248 19.22 3.73 -12.20
C GLY A 248 19.49 4.48 -10.89
N LYS A 249 19.07 5.74 -10.80
CA LYS A 249 19.26 6.60 -9.62
C LYS A 249 18.42 6.14 -8.44
N LEU A 250 17.17 5.73 -8.65
CA LEU A 250 16.34 5.18 -7.58
C LEU A 250 16.96 3.90 -6.98
N ARG A 251 17.44 3.00 -7.84
CA ARG A 251 18.15 1.80 -7.39
C ARG A 251 19.40 2.18 -6.60
N GLU A 252 20.19 3.11 -7.10
CA GLU A 252 21.41 3.59 -6.43
C GLU A 252 21.11 4.20 -5.06
N ILE A 253 20.02 4.95 -4.91
CA ILE A 253 19.54 5.46 -3.62
C ILE A 253 19.28 4.31 -2.64
N PHE A 254 18.52 3.28 -3.06
CA PHE A 254 18.23 2.14 -2.19
C PHE A 254 19.48 1.32 -1.85
N VAL A 255 20.37 1.07 -2.81
CA VAL A 255 21.65 0.38 -2.58
C VAL A 255 22.48 1.15 -1.55
N SER A 256 22.55 2.47 -1.68
CA SER A 256 23.33 3.33 -0.79
C SER A 256 22.75 3.37 0.62
N LEU A 257 21.43 3.46 0.75
CA LEU A 257 20.74 3.35 2.04
C LEU A 257 21.03 2.01 2.71
N LEU A 258 20.90 0.90 1.99
CA LEU A 258 21.16 -0.44 2.52
C LEU A 258 22.63 -0.60 2.94
N LYS A 259 23.59 -0.20 2.10
CA LYS A 259 25.02 -0.28 2.42
C LYS A 259 25.37 0.52 3.68
N LEU A 260 24.87 1.76 3.77
CA LEU A 260 25.12 2.63 4.92
C LEU A 260 24.65 1.99 6.23
N HIS A 261 23.43 1.45 6.24
CA HIS A 261 22.80 0.99 7.48
C HIS A 261 23.05 -0.49 7.80
N CYS A 262 23.35 -1.33 6.81
CA CYS A 262 23.67 -2.74 7.06
C CYS A 262 25.12 -2.99 7.48
N ALA A 263 26.08 -2.14 7.10
CA ALA A 263 27.50 -2.37 7.37
C ALA A 263 27.95 -1.64 8.65
N GLY A 264 28.31 -2.35 9.73
CA GLY A 264 29.10 -1.76 10.85
C GLY A 264 28.36 -1.32 12.12
N GLY A 265 27.24 -1.95 12.49
CA GLY A 265 26.58 -1.76 13.80
C GLY A 265 25.42 -0.75 13.82
N PRO A 266 24.99 -0.23 14.98
CA PRO A 266 23.89 0.74 15.07
C PRO A 266 24.28 2.16 14.65
N ILE A 267 23.34 2.87 14.01
CA ILE A 267 23.46 4.30 13.68
C ILE A 267 22.43 5.09 14.49
N MET A 268 22.92 6.04 15.28
CA MET A 268 22.10 6.91 16.12
C MET A 268 22.10 8.33 15.57
N TYR A 269 20.96 8.76 15.04
CA TYR A 269 20.75 10.13 14.58
C TYR A 269 20.43 11.04 15.75
N LYS A 270 20.91 12.29 15.70
CA LYS A 270 20.68 13.28 16.75
C LYS A 270 20.28 14.61 16.13
N LEU A 271 19.47 15.37 16.83
CA LEU A 271 19.17 16.74 16.44
C LEU A 271 20.37 17.64 16.80
N SER A 272 20.71 18.56 15.90
CA SER A 272 21.61 19.67 16.26
C SER A 272 21.01 20.53 17.38
N ALA A 273 21.82 21.38 18.00
CA ALA A 273 21.34 22.27 19.05
C ALA A 273 20.16 23.16 18.56
N GLU A 274 20.29 23.74 17.37
CA GLU A 274 19.24 24.53 16.73
C GLU A 274 18.02 23.67 16.35
N ALA A 275 18.24 22.48 15.80
CA ALA A 275 17.17 21.57 15.44
C ALA A 275 16.37 21.10 16.65
N LYS A 276 17.03 20.92 17.80
CA LYS A 276 16.41 20.55 19.07
C LYS A 276 15.53 21.68 19.62
N GLU A 277 15.98 22.93 19.53
CA GLU A 277 15.16 24.09 19.89
C GLU A 277 13.89 24.17 19.03
N LYS A 278 14.06 24.05 17.70
CA LYS A 278 12.94 24.03 16.75
C LYS A 278 12.00 22.86 16.99
N PHE A 279 12.53 21.67 17.22
CA PHE A 279 11.74 20.49 17.53
C PHE A 279 10.89 20.71 18.79
N THR A 280 11.48 21.29 19.83
CA THR A 280 10.77 21.60 21.09
C THR A 280 9.64 22.59 20.86
N GLN A 281 9.91 23.68 20.12
CA GLN A 281 8.90 24.67 19.76
C GLN A 281 7.71 24.03 19.01
N ILE A 282 7.99 23.20 18.01
CA ILE A 282 6.95 22.53 17.20
C ILE A 282 6.19 21.49 18.05
N HIS A 283 6.91 20.75 18.89
CA HIS A 283 6.33 19.76 19.81
C HIS A 283 5.30 20.42 20.74
N ASP A 284 5.63 21.57 21.31
CA ASP A 284 4.74 22.30 22.21
C ASP A 284 3.54 22.88 21.46
N GLU A 285 3.75 23.43 20.25
CA GLU A 285 2.67 23.89 19.37
C GLU A 285 1.68 22.75 19.04
N LEU A 286 2.18 21.58 18.66
CA LEU A 286 1.35 20.40 18.36
C LEU A 286 0.61 19.90 19.60
N THR A 287 1.27 19.90 20.76
CA THR A 287 0.68 19.48 22.03
C THR A 287 -0.46 20.42 22.43
N ASP A 288 -0.29 21.73 22.29
CA ASP A 288 -1.31 22.70 22.62
C ASP A 288 -2.48 22.67 21.63
N LYS A 289 -2.21 22.50 20.34
CA LYS A 289 -3.27 22.23 19.34
C LYS A 289 -4.05 20.95 19.67
N ALA A 290 -3.36 19.88 20.07
CA ALA A 290 -4.01 18.64 20.47
C ALA A 290 -4.94 18.83 21.68
N LYS A 291 -4.49 19.58 22.71
CA LYS A 291 -5.32 19.94 23.88
C LYS A 291 -6.53 20.78 23.49
N GLN A 292 -6.37 21.77 22.62
CA GLN A 292 -7.47 22.59 22.13
C GLN A 292 -8.51 21.77 21.35
N MET A 293 -8.04 20.80 20.56
CA MET A 293 -8.87 19.93 19.72
C MET A 293 -9.47 18.73 20.46
N ALA A 294 -8.97 18.39 21.66
CA ALA A 294 -9.57 17.37 22.53
C ALA A 294 -11.02 17.71 22.89
N ARG A 295 -11.33 19.00 23.06
CA ARG A 295 -12.69 19.50 23.29
C ARG A 295 -13.65 19.22 22.12
N LYS A 296 -13.12 18.98 20.92
CA LYS A 296 -13.88 18.74 19.68
C LYS A 296 -13.82 17.29 19.19
N SER A 297 -13.45 16.33 20.05
CA SER A 297 -13.26 14.91 19.67
C SER A 297 -12.21 14.64 18.58
N ALA A 298 -11.36 15.62 18.26
CA ALA A 298 -10.37 15.55 17.17
C ALA A 298 -8.92 15.32 17.66
N HIS A 299 -8.71 15.10 18.97
CA HIS A 299 -7.36 14.86 19.53
C HIS A 299 -6.64 13.65 18.91
N LYS A 300 -7.40 12.63 18.47
CA LYS A 300 -6.86 11.43 17.82
C LYS A 300 -6.06 11.73 16.54
N VAL A 301 -6.33 12.88 15.90
CA VAL A 301 -5.59 13.32 14.71
C VAL A 301 -4.14 13.67 15.07
N PHE A 302 -3.91 14.21 16.27
CA PHE A 302 -2.62 14.75 16.71
C PHE A 302 -1.80 13.78 17.56
N GLN A 303 -2.42 12.77 18.18
CA GLN A 303 -1.75 11.84 19.08
C GLN A 303 -0.49 11.17 18.46
N PRO A 304 -0.51 10.65 17.22
CA PRO A 304 0.70 10.06 16.61
C PRO A 304 1.66 11.10 16.02
N ALA A 305 1.27 12.38 15.95
CA ALA A 305 1.99 13.40 15.21
C ALA A 305 3.39 13.66 15.79
N LEU A 306 3.55 13.58 17.11
CA LEU A 306 4.82 13.83 17.80
C LEU A 306 5.89 12.77 17.45
N ALA A 307 5.52 11.49 17.49
CA ALA A 307 6.41 10.42 17.06
C ALA A 307 6.79 10.59 15.59
N TYR A 308 5.82 10.95 14.73
CA TYR A 308 6.10 11.20 13.31
C TYR A 308 7.03 12.37 13.05
N LEU A 309 7.00 13.44 13.85
CA LEU A 309 7.93 14.55 13.66
C LEU A 309 9.38 14.08 13.71
N GLY A 310 9.73 13.26 14.71
CA GLY A 310 11.07 12.69 14.84
C GLY A 310 11.41 11.71 13.72
N ARG A 311 10.49 10.79 13.41
CA ARG A 311 10.70 9.77 12.37
C ARG A 311 10.85 10.38 10.97
N LEU A 312 10.01 11.37 10.64
CA LEU A 312 10.08 12.09 9.37
C LEU A 312 11.36 12.92 9.27
N SER A 313 11.75 13.62 10.34
CA SER A 313 13.02 14.37 10.36
C SER A 313 14.21 13.46 10.06
N CYS A 314 14.22 12.27 10.67
CA CYS A 314 15.26 11.26 10.45
C CYS A 314 15.28 10.76 9.01
N VAL A 315 14.13 10.33 8.47
CA VAL A 315 14.05 9.76 7.13
C VAL A 315 14.31 10.80 6.03
N LEU A 316 13.84 12.04 6.20
CA LEU A 316 14.12 13.13 5.28
C LEU A 316 15.60 13.50 5.27
N HIS A 317 16.23 13.62 6.46
CA HIS A 317 17.68 13.88 6.58
C HIS A 317 18.50 12.83 5.83
N VAL A 318 18.17 11.57 6.06
CA VAL A 318 18.89 10.46 5.45
C VAL A 318 18.68 10.41 3.95
N LEU A 319 17.43 10.58 3.49
CA LEU A 319 17.13 10.57 2.07
C LEU A 319 17.81 11.73 1.33
N ASP A 320 17.78 12.95 1.90
CA ASP A 320 18.45 14.12 1.33
C ASP A 320 19.96 13.90 1.21
N GLY A 321 20.61 13.48 2.30
CA GLY A 321 22.05 13.23 2.30
C GLY A 321 22.48 12.15 1.32
N ILE A 322 21.67 11.10 1.10
CA ILE A 322 21.97 10.06 0.10
C ILE A 322 21.84 10.61 -1.31
N ILE A 323 20.76 11.35 -1.60
CA ILE A 323 20.55 11.94 -2.93
C ILE A 323 21.63 12.97 -3.22
N GLU A 324 21.98 13.80 -2.25
CA GLU A 324 23.09 14.75 -2.34
C GLU A 324 24.41 14.03 -2.62
N ALA A 325 24.74 13.00 -1.85
CA ALA A 325 25.96 12.23 -2.05
C ALA A 325 26.03 11.59 -3.44
N ILE A 326 24.92 11.05 -3.96
CA ILE A 326 24.85 10.50 -5.32
C ILE A 326 25.03 11.61 -6.36
N ASN A 327 24.32 12.74 -6.22
CA ASN A 327 24.40 13.87 -7.15
C ASN A 327 25.84 14.41 -7.27
N TYR A 328 26.55 14.51 -6.14
CA TYR A 328 27.91 15.04 -6.07
C TYR A 328 28.99 13.96 -6.09
N LYS A 329 28.62 12.67 -6.26
CA LYS A 329 29.52 11.51 -6.24
C LYS A 329 30.40 11.44 -4.99
N ILE A 330 29.85 11.83 -3.85
CA ILE A 330 30.52 11.76 -2.55
C ILE A 330 30.47 10.29 -2.07
N PRO A 331 31.60 9.69 -1.65
CA PRO A 331 31.59 8.35 -1.08
C PRO A 331 30.73 8.25 0.18
N ILE A 332 29.78 7.32 0.17
CA ILE A 332 28.87 7.06 1.29
C ILE A 332 29.55 6.05 2.21
N SER A 333 30.05 6.52 3.34
CA SER A 333 30.66 5.70 4.38
C SER A 333 30.19 6.15 5.75
N ARG A 334 30.16 5.24 6.73
CA ARG A 334 29.78 5.60 8.10
C ARG A 334 30.72 6.60 8.77
N LEU A 335 32.00 6.58 8.39
CA LEU A 335 33.00 7.48 8.95
C LEU A 335 32.79 8.93 8.50
N THR A 336 32.19 9.11 7.31
CA THR A 336 31.92 10.41 6.71
C THR A 336 30.45 10.80 6.79
N TRP A 337 29.58 9.91 7.26
CA TRP A 337 28.15 10.14 7.28
C TRP A 337 27.73 11.11 8.38
N ASN A 338 26.99 12.15 8.01
CA ASN A 338 26.45 13.10 8.97
C ASN A 338 25.24 12.51 9.71
N THR A 339 25.38 12.24 11.01
CA THR A 339 24.30 11.77 11.88
C THR A 339 23.52 12.92 12.54
N GLU A 340 23.95 14.16 12.36
CA GLU A 340 23.32 15.35 12.95
C GLU A 340 22.28 15.96 12.00
N ILE A 341 21.03 15.97 12.45
CA ILE A 341 19.87 16.49 11.73
C ILE A 341 19.76 17.99 12.00
N ASN A 342 19.68 18.78 10.94
CA ASN A 342 19.60 20.23 11.02
C ASN A 342 18.17 20.75 11.23
N ALA A 343 18.05 22.04 11.55
CA ALA A 343 16.78 22.69 11.84
C ALA A 343 15.85 22.79 10.62
N ALA A 344 16.41 22.90 9.41
CA ALA A 344 15.64 22.98 8.17
C ALA A 344 14.89 21.66 7.89
N THR A 345 15.53 20.51 8.13
CA THR A 345 14.89 19.20 7.98
C THR A 345 13.76 19.00 9.00
N VAL A 346 13.93 19.47 10.24
CA VAL A 346 12.85 19.44 11.25
C VAL A 346 11.66 20.31 10.81
N TRP A 347 11.93 21.46 10.19
CA TRP A 347 10.89 22.33 9.63
C TRP A 347 10.14 21.66 8.46
N GLN A 348 10.87 21.04 7.54
CA GLN A 348 10.28 20.27 6.43
C GLN A 348 9.40 19.12 6.93
N ALA A 349 9.85 18.39 7.96
CA ALA A 349 9.06 17.35 8.61
C ALA A 349 7.77 17.91 9.23
N ARG A 350 7.80 19.14 9.77
CA ARG A 350 6.62 19.84 10.29
C ARG A 350 5.64 20.22 9.20
N GLU A 351 6.09 20.72 8.06
CA GLU A 351 5.21 21.02 6.91
C GLU A 351 4.55 19.73 6.38
N LEU A 352 5.32 18.66 6.22
CA LEU A 352 4.80 17.37 5.80
C LEU A 352 3.76 16.83 6.79
N LEU A 353 4.03 16.93 8.08
CA LEU A 353 3.12 16.52 9.13
C LEU A 353 1.85 17.38 9.14
N GLY A 354 1.96 18.69 8.89
CA GLY A 354 0.84 19.60 8.71
C GLY A 354 -0.10 19.14 7.60
N HIS A 355 0.45 18.84 6.42
CA HIS A 355 -0.32 18.28 5.31
C HIS A 355 -1.05 16.98 5.71
N ILE A 356 -0.37 16.06 6.41
CA ILE A 356 -0.99 14.79 6.84
C ILE A 356 -2.12 15.01 7.86
N ILE A 357 -1.94 15.94 8.79
CA ILE A 357 -2.97 16.30 9.77
C ILE A 357 -4.22 16.86 9.06
N GLU A 358 -4.03 17.73 8.07
CA GLU A 358 -5.13 18.30 7.28
C GLU A 358 -5.84 17.25 6.42
N GLN A 359 -5.09 16.38 5.74
CA GLN A 359 -5.63 15.22 5.00
C GLN A 359 -6.48 14.34 5.91
N ARG A 360 -5.95 13.99 7.09
CA ARG A 360 -6.66 13.16 8.08
C ARG A 360 -7.91 13.86 8.58
N HIS A 361 -7.83 15.14 8.90
CA HIS A 361 -8.99 15.94 9.33
C HIS A 361 -10.08 15.98 8.25
N ALA A 362 -9.71 16.17 6.98
CA ALA A 362 -10.64 16.16 5.86
C ALA A 362 -11.33 14.80 5.67
N LEU A 363 -10.61 13.68 5.90
CA LEU A 363 -11.16 12.33 5.83
C LEU A 363 -12.02 11.93 7.05
N MET A 364 -11.77 12.56 8.21
CA MET A 364 -12.43 12.26 9.48
C MET A 364 -13.60 13.17 9.84
N GLU A 365 -13.83 14.25 9.09
CA GLU A 365 -14.85 15.25 9.42
C GLU A 365 -16.21 14.60 9.75
N PRO A 366 -16.78 14.84 10.94
CA PRO A 366 -18.04 14.22 11.33
C PRO A 366 -19.14 14.58 10.35
N THR A 367 -20.02 13.62 10.05
CA THR A 367 -21.18 13.86 9.19
C THR A 367 -22.10 14.82 9.92
N THR A 368 -22.11 16.10 9.53
CA THR A 368 -23.19 17.01 9.89
C THR A 368 -24.42 16.52 9.14
N ILE A 369 -25.24 15.73 9.83
CA ILE A 369 -26.59 15.44 9.35
C ILE A 369 -27.29 16.80 9.41
N ASP A 370 -27.45 17.44 8.25
CA ASP A 370 -28.35 18.58 8.08
C ASP A 370 -29.78 18.07 8.32
N GLY A 371 -30.12 17.88 9.60
CA GLY A 371 -31.43 17.48 10.09
C GLY A 371 -32.43 18.63 10.07
N SER A 372 -32.03 19.83 9.65
CA SER A 372 -32.94 20.93 9.38
C SER A 372 -33.22 21.06 7.89
N GLN A 373 -33.90 20.06 7.32
CA GLN A 373 -35.02 20.42 6.47
C GLN A 373 -36.04 21.13 7.37
N GLN A 374 -35.83 22.43 7.57
CA GLN A 374 -36.93 23.32 7.89
C GLN A 374 -37.96 23.08 6.80
N LYS A 375 -39.01 22.35 7.18
CA LYS A 375 -40.29 22.34 6.50
C LYS A 375 -40.69 23.81 6.42
N VAL A 376 -40.40 24.45 5.28
CA VAL A 376 -40.91 25.79 4.98
C VAL A 376 -42.43 25.62 4.95
N GLN A 377 -43.06 25.88 6.10
CA GLN A 377 -44.49 26.13 6.14
C GLN A 377 -44.71 27.35 5.25
N PRO A 378 -45.58 27.26 4.23
CA PRO A 378 -45.97 28.45 3.49
C PRO A 378 -46.59 29.42 4.50
N ALA A 379 -46.08 30.65 4.51
CA ALA A 379 -46.56 31.71 5.40
C ALA A 379 -48.08 31.85 5.23
N ALA A 380 -48.81 31.69 6.33
CA ALA A 380 -50.20 32.08 6.38
C ALA A 380 -50.26 33.61 6.17
N ILE A 381 -50.86 34.02 5.05
CA ILE A 381 -51.21 35.41 4.80
C ILE A 381 -52.24 35.80 5.88
N GLN A 382 -51.82 36.60 6.85
CA GLN A 382 -52.73 37.29 7.75
C GLN A 382 -53.31 38.49 6.98
N ILE A 383 -54.59 38.39 6.65
CA ILE A 383 -55.40 39.50 6.18
C ILE A 383 -55.79 40.32 7.42
N PRO A 384 -55.52 41.64 7.47
CA PRO A 384 -56.06 42.50 8.52
C PRO A 384 -57.51 42.87 8.20
N ASP A 385 -58.39 42.64 9.18
CA ASP A 385 -59.78 43.08 9.16
C ASP A 385 -59.90 44.60 9.10
N GLY A 386 -60.78 45.09 8.22
CA GLY A 386 -61.10 46.51 8.04
C GLY A 386 -62.44 46.70 7.32
N GLN A 387 -63.47 46.92 8.13
CA GLN A 387 -64.92 47.02 7.91
C GLN A 387 -65.49 47.84 6.70
N ASN A 388 -66.63 47.32 6.22
CA ASN A 388 -67.89 47.98 5.79
C ASN A 388 -67.93 48.97 4.61
N GLN A 389 -68.67 48.61 3.55
CA GLN A 389 -69.94 49.28 3.19
C GLN A 389 -70.76 48.53 2.11
N GLN A 390 -72.06 48.82 2.10
CA GLN A 390 -73.19 48.10 1.52
C GLN A 390 -73.47 48.40 0.03
N GLN A 391 -74.36 47.56 -0.53
CA GLN A 391 -75.43 47.83 -1.51
C GLN A 391 -75.24 47.51 -3.01
N LEU A 392 -76.02 46.48 -3.41
CA LEU A 392 -77.01 46.38 -4.50
C LEU A 392 -76.65 46.64 -6.00
N ASN A 393 -77.13 45.66 -6.80
CA ASN A 393 -77.71 45.74 -8.15
C ASN A 393 -76.83 45.63 -9.43
N GLN A 394 -76.98 44.46 -10.07
CA GLN A 394 -77.31 44.21 -11.50
C GLN A 394 -76.24 44.35 -12.62
N PRO A 395 -76.47 43.70 -13.80
CA PRO A 395 -75.43 43.03 -14.60
C PRO A 395 -75.24 43.58 -16.03
N SER A 396 -74.10 43.26 -16.70
CA SER A 396 -73.99 43.17 -18.18
C SER A 396 -72.67 42.52 -18.66
N THR A 397 -72.74 41.28 -19.19
CA THR A 397 -72.28 40.75 -20.52
C THR A 397 -70.96 41.25 -21.21
N PRO A 398 -70.52 40.73 -22.38
CA PRO A 398 -69.38 39.79 -22.50
C PRO A 398 -68.30 40.24 -23.52
N GLN A 399 -67.19 39.49 -23.71
CA GLN A 399 -66.46 39.26 -24.99
C GLN A 399 -65.09 38.59 -24.71
N MET A 400 -64.85 37.34 -25.14
CA MET A 400 -64.39 36.87 -26.46
C MET A 400 -62.86 36.87 -26.68
N ARG A 401 -62.44 35.82 -27.41
CA ARG A 401 -61.15 35.53 -28.08
C ARG A 401 -60.07 34.87 -27.22
N SER A 402 -59.93 33.54 -27.27
CA SER A 402 -59.42 32.68 -28.36
C SER A 402 -57.91 32.74 -28.56
N SER A 403 -57.28 31.63 -28.18
CA SER A 403 -56.01 31.01 -28.61
C SER A 403 -55.78 31.11 -30.15
N PRO A 404 -54.60 30.79 -30.76
CA PRO A 404 -53.86 29.54 -30.50
C PRO A 404 -52.32 29.52 -30.69
N ARG A 405 -51.79 28.36 -30.26
CA ARG A 405 -50.51 27.70 -30.62
C ARG A 405 -50.18 27.79 -32.12
N THR A 406 -48.88 27.80 -32.44
CA THR A 406 -48.25 26.79 -33.33
C THR A 406 -46.73 26.77 -33.20
N ALA A 407 -46.18 25.56 -33.28
CA ALA A 407 -44.76 25.21 -33.31
C ALA A 407 -44.14 25.46 -34.70
N PHE A 408 -42.80 25.56 -34.80
CA PHE A 408 -41.98 25.01 -35.89
C PHE A 408 -40.48 25.01 -35.51
N THR A 409 -39.79 23.92 -35.88
CA THR A 409 -38.33 23.70 -35.86
C THR A 409 -37.75 23.97 -37.29
N PRO A 410 -36.50 23.58 -37.65
CA PRO A 410 -35.27 24.37 -37.55
C PRO A 410 -34.56 24.57 -38.91
N THR A 411 -33.59 25.49 -39.00
CA THR A 411 -32.64 25.54 -40.14
C THR A 411 -31.23 25.95 -39.72
N ALA A 412 -30.27 25.17 -40.20
CA ALA A 412 -28.83 25.36 -40.10
C ALA A 412 -28.30 26.33 -41.16
N VAL A 413 -27.26 27.13 -40.85
CA VAL A 413 -26.36 27.74 -41.85
C VAL A 413 -24.94 27.92 -41.28
N ASN A 414 -23.96 27.47 -42.06
CA ASN A 414 -22.51 27.68 -41.98
C ASN A 414 -22.08 29.15 -41.85
N ARG A 415 -20.93 29.41 -41.22
CA ARG A 415 -19.97 30.47 -41.65
C ARG A 415 -18.62 30.37 -40.91
N THR A 416 -17.55 30.25 -41.69
CA THR A 416 -16.16 30.62 -41.37
C THR A 416 -15.80 31.91 -42.16
N PRO A 417 -14.59 32.50 -42.03
CA PRO A 417 -14.22 33.52 -41.04
C PRO A 417 -13.82 34.86 -41.73
N PRO A 418 -13.31 35.86 -40.96
CA PRO A 418 -12.16 36.59 -41.48
C PRO A 418 -11.06 36.88 -40.45
N MET A 419 -9.82 36.95 -40.98
CA MET A 419 -8.62 37.49 -40.34
C MET A 419 -8.65 39.03 -40.32
N GLN A 420 -8.10 39.66 -39.27
CA GLN A 420 -6.83 40.43 -39.30
C GLN A 420 -6.63 41.30 -38.04
N ASN A 421 -5.43 41.15 -37.45
CA ASN A 421 -4.56 42.14 -36.80
C ASN A 421 -5.09 43.14 -35.74
N THR A 422 -4.53 43.06 -34.53
CA THR A 422 -3.41 43.91 -34.07
C THR A 422 -2.95 43.51 -32.66
N SER A 423 -1.63 43.45 -32.46
CA SER A 423 -0.94 43.22 -31.17
C SER A 423 -0.82 44.52 -30.35
N PRO A 424 -0.39 44.48 -29.07
CA PRO A 424 1.05 44.47 -28.83
C PRO A 424 1.55 43.52 -27.72
N ARG A 425 2.78 43.05 -27.98
CA ARG A 425 3.80 42.49 -27.07
C ARG A 425 3.88 43.19 -25.71
N SER A 426 4.03 42.41 -24.65
CA SER A 426 4.86 42.79 -23.50
C SER A 426 5.93 41.72 -23.25
N SER A 427 7.18 42.15 -23.40
CA SER A 427 8.40 41.45 -23.08
C SER A 427 8.89 41.95 -21.73
N PHE A 428 9.13 41.06 -20.77
CA PHE A 428 9.99 41.36 -19.62
C PHE A 428 11.09 40.31 -19.53
N SER A 429 12.27 40.74 -19.99
CA SER A 429 13.57 40.20 -19.61
C SER A 429 14.13 41.15 -18.56
N PHE A 430 14.69 40.62 -17.47
CA PHE A 430 15.75 41.31 -16.75
C PHE A 430 16.89 40.34 -16.46
N ASN A 431 18.05 40.75 -16.99
CA ASN A 431 19.38 40.23 -16.76
C ASN A 431 19.87 40.53 -15.34
N SER A 432 20.68 39.59 -14.85
CA SER A 432 22.01 39.81 -14.26
C SER A 432 22.22 40.97 -13.27
N ALA A 433 22.44 40.63 -12.00
CA ALA A 433 23.25 41.42 -11.08
C ALA A 433 24.47 40.60 -10.62
N ARG A 434 25.59 40.82 -11.31
CA ARG A 434 26.95 40.65 -10.76
C ARG A 434 27.14 41.69 -9.63
N ARG A 435 27.65 41.27 -8.48
CA ARG A 435 28.53 42.12 -7.67
C ARG A 435 29.72 41.31 -7.16
N ASN A 436 30.90 41.73 -7.62
CA ASN A 436 32.20 41.30 -7.14
C ASN A 436 32.55 42.02 -5.83
N LEU A 437 33.13 41.24 -4.92
CA LEU A 437 34.35 41.49 -4.13
C LEU A 437 34.73 42.95 -3.83
N THR A 438 34.74 43.28 -2.53
CA THR A 438 35.86 44.04 -1.94
C THR A 438 36.29 43.42 -0.61
N THR A 439 37.60 43.24 -0.55
CA THR A 439 38.47 42.82 0.54
C THR A 439 38.34 43.68 1.79
N ASN A 440 38.41 43.07 2.97
CA ASN A 440 39.03 43.71 4.14
C ASN A 440 39.73 42.68 5.04
N ARG A 441 41.06 42.75 5.04
CA ARG A 441 41.97 42.17 6.04
C ARG A 441 41.81 42.94 7.34
N GLY A 442 41.61 42.23 8.46
CA GLY A 442 41.68 42.76 9.81
C GLY A 442 42.35 41.74 10.74
N ARG A 443 43.49 42.13 11.28
CA ARG A 443 44.44 41.38 12.14
C ARG A 443 43.87 41.15 13.57
N PRO A 444 44.29 40.11 14.31
CA PRO A 444 43.74 39.80 15.64
C PRO A 444 44.45 40.55 16.78
N PRO A 445 43.75 40.78 17.92
CA PRO A 445 44.39 41.02 19.22
C PRO A 445 43.93 39.99 20.28
N PRO A 446 44.61 39.92 21.46
CA PRO A 446 45.12 38.66 21.99
C PRO A 446 44.42 38.12 23.23
N ALA A 447 44.90 36.94 23.64
CA ALA A 447 44.58 36.16 24.83
C ALA A 447 44.38 36.99 26.10
N ARG A 448 43.31 36.66 26.85
CA ARG A 448 43.16 36.95 28.27
C ARG A 448 42.73 35.70 29.02
N THR A 449 43.66 35.22 29.84
CA THR A 449 43.49 34.33 30.98
C THR A 449 42.64 35.03 32.04
N LEU A 450 41.53 34.42 32.45
CA LEU A 450 40.87 34.71 33.72
C LEU A 450 40.37 33.42 34.37
N THR A 451 41.09 33.04 35.40
CA THR A 451 40.67 32.24 36.56
C THR A 451 39.46 32.86 37.27
N MET A 452 38.46 32.05 37.61
CA MET A 452 37.53 32.21 38.76
C MET A 452 36.66 30.94 38.81
N GLN A 453 36.89 30.06 39.80
CA GLN A 453 36.28 30.03 41.13
C GLN A 453 35.18 28.95 41.19
N ASN A 454 35.56 27.86 41.85
CA ASN A 454 34.71 26.81 42.38
C ASN A 454 33.58 27.40 43.21
N ASN A 455 32.35 26.96 42.97
CA ASN A 455 31.34 26.86 44.02
C ASN A 455 30.63 25.51 43.89
N ALA A 456 30.81 24.71 44.92
CA ALA A 456 30.22 23.41 45.12
C ALA A 456 28.76 23.55 45.56
N VAL A 457 27.86 22.81 44.91
CA VAL A 457 26.55 22.44 45.48
C VAL A 457 26.29 20.98 45.12
N GLN A 458 26.33 20.13 46.15
CA GLN A 458 25.87 18.74 46.15
C GLN A 458 24.34 18.69 46.02
N PRO A 459 23.78 17.61 45.44
CA PRO A 459 23.08 16.70 46.34
C PRO A 459 23.26 15.20 46.00
N ILE A 460 23.64 14.45 47.03
CA ILE A 460 22.94 13.26 47.58
C ILE A 460 21.97 12.56 46.61
N ILE A 461 22.32 11.35 46.17
CA ILE A 461 21.45 10.14 46.22
C ILE A 461 22.35 8.88 46.22
N THR A 462 22.30 8.23 47.37
CA THR A 462 22.31 6.80 47.72
C THR A 462 22.43 5.75 46.61
N SER A 463 23.57 5.06 46.64
CA SER A 463 23.82 3.61 46.45
C SER A 463 22.68 2.66 46.04
N VAL A 464 22.91 1.87 44.97
CA VAL A 464 22.74 0.40 44.96
C VAL A 464 23.86 -0.24 44.13
N SER A 465 24.41 -1.30 44.71
CA SER A 465 25.66 -1.97 44.40
C SER A 465 25.66 -2.82 43.14
N SER A 466 26.80 -2.79 42.46
CA SER A 466 27.32 -3.80 41.55
C SER A 466 27.43 -5.17 42.25
N ILE A 467 26.97 -6.23 41.60
CA ILE A 467 27.47 -7.59 41.83
C ILE A 467 28.10 -8.06 40.53
N ALA A 468 29.35 -8.49 40.65
CA ALA A 468 30.23 -8.90 39.58
C ALA A 468 30.54 -10.40 39.70
N VAL A 469 30.83 -11.00 38.53
CA VAL A 469 31.63 -12.23 38.23
C VAL A 469 30.99 -13.57 38.69
N PRO A 470 31.24 -14.75 38.04
CA PRO A 470 32.35 -15.01 37.13
C PRO A 470 32.13 -15.82 35.84
N GLU A 471 33.15 -15.68 34.98
CA GLU A 471 33.55 -16.57 33.88
C GLU A 471 33.79 -17.99 34.38
N GLU A 472 33.22 -18.99 33.69
CA GLU A 472 33.72 -20.35 33.72
C GLU A 472 33.75 -20.94 32.30
N ASN A 473 34.98 -21.27 31.89
CA ASN A 473 35.31 -22.20 30.83
C ASN A 473 34.58 -23.53 31.04
N ASN A 474 33.88 -24.03 30.02
CA ASN A 474 33.72 -25.47 29.86
C ASN A 474 33.63 -25.87 28.39
N GLN A 475 34.69 -26.56 27.95
CA GLN A 475 34.73 -27.39 26.76
C GLN A 475 33.66 -28.48 26.87
N MET A 476 32.81 -28.62 25.87
CA MET A 476 32.05 -29.86 25.66
C MET A 476 32.33 -30.42 24.27
N ASN A 477 32.96 -31.59 24.30
CA ASN A 477 33.13 -32.52 23.19
C ASN A 477 31.78 -32.91 22.58
N LEU A 478 31.67 -32.84 21.25
CA LEU A 478 30.61 -33.51 20.49
C LEU A 478 31.22 -34.63 19.64
N PRO A 479 30.54 -35.78 19.52
CA PRO A 479 31.04 -36.97 18.82
C PRO A 479 30.93 -36.81 17.28
N PRO A 480 31.73 -37.56 16.51
CA PRO A 480 31.77 -37.44 15.05
C PRO A 480 30.72 -38.33 14.37
N THR A 481 30.54 -38.05 13.07
CA THR A 481 29.94 -38.89 12.01
C THR A 481 28.46 -38.65 11.64
N LEU A 482 28.25 -38.13 10.43
CA LEU A 482 27.79 -38.91 9.27
C LEU A 482 27.83 -38.01 8.02
N SER A 483 28.89 -38.15 7.23
CA SER A 483 29.05 -37.56 5.91
C SER A 483 28.28 -38.39 4.88
N VAL A 484 27.25 -37.81 4.28
CA VAL A 484 26.61 -38.33 3.06
C VAL A 484 27.13 -37.49 1.89
N SER A 485 28.02 -38.09 1.11
CA SER A 485 28.46 -37.60 -0.19
C SER A 485 27.35 -37.82 -1.22
N VAL A 486 26.90 -36.75 -1.87
CA VAL A 486 26.13 -36.85 -3.12
C VAL A 486 26.95 -36.19 -4.21
N SER A 487 27.31 -37.02 -5.17
CA SER A 487 28.07 -36.75 -6.38
C SER A 487 27.41 -35.69 -7.27
N SER A 488 28.25 -34.76 -7.71
CA SER A 488 28.05 -33.87 -8.84
C SER A 488 28.01 -34.66 -10.15
N ASP A 489 26.95 -34.52 -10.94
CA ASP A 489 26.99 -34.66 -12.40
C ASP A 489 25.69 -34.13 -13.03
N ASN A 490 25.83 -32.98 -13.71
CA ASN A 490 25.20 -32.61 -14.99
C ASN A 490 25.08 -31.09 -15.10
N ALA A 491 26.06 -30.51 -15.79
CA ALA A 491 25.88 -29.26 -16.50
C ALA A 491 24.98 -29.52 -17.72
N ASP A 492 23.89 -28.75 -17.90
CA ASP A 492 23.70 -28.04 -19.17
C ASP A 492 22.50 -27.08 -19.21
N VAL A 493 22.75 -25.96 -19.90
CA VAL A 493 21.85 -24.97 -20.53
C VAL A 493 20.82 -24.24 -19.63
N SER A 494 21.25 -23.09 -19.13
CA SER A 494 20.43 -22.02 -18.58
C SER A 494 19.57 -21.34 -19.66
N GLN A 495 18.27 -21.65 -19.69
CA GLN A 495 17.28 -20.75 -20.28
C GLN A 495 16.88 -19.66 -19.28
N PRO A 496 16.63 -18.42 -19.73
CA PRO A 496 16.16 -17.36 -18.85
C PRO A 496 14.77 -17.73 -18.32
N ILE A 497 14.70 -17.91 -17.00
CA ILE A 497 13.47 -18.15 -16.26
C ILE A 497 12.55 -16.93 -16.43
N LEU A 498 11.56 -17.06 -17.32
CA LEU A 498 10.40 -16.17 -17.40
C LEU A 498 9.45 -16.49 -16.23
N LEU A 499 9.64 -15.81 -15.09
CA LEU A 499 8.69 -15.74 -13.97
C LEU A 499 8.18 -14.29 -13.91
N SER A 500 7.08 -13.89 -14.54
CA SER A 500 5.66 -14.28 -14.42
C SER A 500 4.96 -13.77 -13.16
N ARG A 501 4.24 -12.65 -13.34
CA ARG A 501 2.86 -12.32 -12.91
C ARG A 501 2.37 -12.82 -11.53
N THR A 502 1.84 -11.85 -10.77
CA THR A 502 1.16 -11.89 -9.46
C THR A 502 0.41 -13.19 -9.08
N PRO A 503 0.40 -13.59 -7.79
CA PRO A 503 -0.34 -14.76 -7.34
C PRO A 503 -1.82 -14.39 -7.16
N PHE A 504 -2.61 -14.62 -8.19
CA PHE A 504 -3.94 -15.16 -7.95
C PHE A 504 -3.70 -16.59 -7.49
N THR A 505 -4.18 -16.99 -6.30
CA THR A 505 -4.13 -18.41 -5.88
C THR A 505 -4.74 -19.22 -7.00
N SER A 506 -3.88 -19.94 -7.74
CA SER A 506 -4.33 -20.79 -8.83
C SER A 506 -5.32 -21.79 -8.23
N VAL A 507 -6.36 -22.19 -8.95
CA VAL A 507 -7.24 -23.29 -8.52
C VAL A 507 -6.44 -24.55 -8.18
N GLN A 508 -5.22 -24.67 -8.70
CA GLN A 508 -4.29 -25.74 -8.39
C GLN A 508 -3.70 -25.67 -6.97
N ASP A 509 -3.60 -24.48 -6.39
CA ASP A 509 -2.97 -24.25 -5.07
C ASP A 509 -3.99 -24.27 -3.91
N MET A 510 -5.28 -24.36 -4.21
CA MET A 510 -6.33 -24.46 -3.20
C MET A 510 -6.31 -25.82 -2.49
N SER A 511 -6.77 -25.88 -1.24
CA SER A 511 -7.06 -27.16 -0.59
C SER A 511 -8.29 -27.83 -1.24
N ASP A 512 -8.42 -29.16 -1.13
CA ASP A 512 -9.56 -29.88 -1.71
C ASP A 512 -10.90 -29.39 -1.14
N ASN A 513 -10.96 -29.15 0.17
CA ASN A 513 -12.16 -28.64 0.85
C ASN A 513 -12.53 -27.22 0.40
N ASP A 514 -11.54 -26.33 0.24
CA ASP A 514 -11.78 -24.96 -0.23
C ASP A 514 -12.25 -24.93 -1.67
N PHE A 515 -11.65 -25.78 -2.53
CA PHE A 515 -12.06 -25.89 -3.92
C PHE A 515 -13.50 -26.40 -4.03
N LEU A 516 -13.84 -27.48 -3.32
CA LEU A 516 -15.17 -28.08 -3.34
C LEU A 516 -16.24 -27.16 -2.75
N SER A 517 -15.93 -26.40 -1.69
CA SER A 517 -16.86 -25.44 -1.09
C SER A 517 -17.08 -24.21 -1.97
N THR A 518 -16.01 -23.61 -2.49
CA THR A 518 -16.05 -22.40 -3.32
C THR A 518 -16.71 -22.67 -4.68
N HIS A 519 -16.44 -23.82 -5.28
CA HIS A 519 -16.89 -24.17 -6.62
C HIS A 519 -17.97 -25.27 -6.66
N LYS A 520 -18.65 -25.53 -5.53
CA LYS A 520 -19.67 -26.58 -5.37
C LYS A 520 -20.66 -26.68 -6.54
N SER A 521 -21.23 -25.54 -6.94
CA SER A 521 -22.24 -25.48 -8.01
C SER A 521 -21.66 -25.80 -9.40
N ALA A 522 -20.43 -25.37 -9.68
CA ALA A 522 -19.72 -25.61 -10.93
C ALA A 522 -19.30 -27.08 -11.05
N VAL A 523 -18.70 -27.64 -9.99
CA VAL A 523 -18.31 -29.05 -9.94
C VAL A 523 -19.55 -29.95 -10.11
N LYS A 524 -20.62 -29.68 -9.35
CA LYS A 524 -21.88 -30.45 -9.46
C LYS A 524 -22.45 -30.45 -10.88
N LYS A 525 -22.50 -29.28 -11.54
CA LYS A 525 -22.98 -29.17 -12.94
C LYS A 525 -22.10 -29.95 -13.91
N LEU A 526 -20.78 -29.89 -13.75
CA LEU A 526 -19.83 -30.58 -14.62
C LEU A 526 -19.93 -32.10 -14.44
N LEU A 527 -19.99 -32.60 -13.20
CA LEU A 527 -20.08 -34.03 -12.91
C LEU A 527 -21.43 -34.63 -13.37
N LYS A 528 -22.54 -33.89 -13.29
CA LYS A 528 -23.86 -34.31 -13.79
C LYS A 528 -24.03 -34.21 -15.31
N LEU A 529 -23.08 -33.62 -16.02
CA LEU A 529 -23.16 -33.45 -17.47
C LEU A 529 -23.13 -34.81 -18.19
N ASN A 530 -24.07 -35.02 -19.13
CA ASN A 530 -24.21 -36.24 -19.93
C ASN A 530 -23.15 -36.35 -21.05
N VAL A 531 -21.88 -36.13 -20.71
CA VAL A 531 -20.75 -36.22 -21.63
C VAL A 531 -19.58 -36.86 -20.88
N GLY A 532 -19.03 -37.95 -21.44
CA GLY A 532 -17.89 -38.67 -20.85
C GLY A 532 -16.57 -37.92 -20.99
N GLU A 533 -16.44 -37.10 -22.03
CA GLU A 533 -15.22 -36.34 -22.34
C GLU A 533 -15.51 -34.86 -22.52
N ILE A 534 -14.74 -33.98 -21.89
CA ILE A 534 -14.96 -32.52 -22.00
C ILE A 534 -13.64 -31.77 -22.18
N SER A 535 -13.63 -30.85 -23.15
CA SER A 535 -12.50 -29.95 -23.39
C SER A 535 -12.69 -28.61 -22.67
N PRO A 536 -11.62 -27.84 -22.40
CA PRO A 536 -11.72 -26.53 -21.75
C PRO A 536 -12.57 -25.55 -22.55
N SER A 537 -12.46 -25.57 -23.88
CA SER A 537 -13.31 -24.77 -24.77
C SER A 537 -14.79 -25.12 -24.62
N ARG A 538 -15.12 -26.40 -24.44
CA ARG A 538 -16.50 -26.82 -24.21
C ARG A 538 -17.03 -26.40 -22.84
N CYS A 539 -16.18 -26.43 -21.79
CA CYS A 539 -16.53 -25.87 -20.48
C CYS A 539 -16.88 -24.38 -20.55
N VAL A 540 -16.13 -23.60 -21.36
CA VAL A 540 -16.40 -22.17 -21.58
C VAL A 540 -17.71 -21.97 -22.34
N GLN A 541 -17.95 -22.72 -23.43
CA GLN A 541 -19.20 -22.64 -24.20
C GLN A 541 -20.43 -22.95 -23.35
N LEU A 542 -20.33 -23.94 -22.46
CA LEU A 542 -21.39 -24.36 -21.55
C LEU A 542 -21.43 -23.53 -20.25
N LYS A 543 -20.54 -22.54 -20.09
CA LYS A 543 -20.46 -21.66 -18.92
C LYS A 543 -20.34 -22.44 -17.59
N LEU A 544 -19.57 -23.52 -17.58
CA LEU A 544 -19.46 -24.44 -16.44
C LEU A 544 -18.49 -23.97 -15.36
N THR A 545 -17.41 -23.29 -15.76
CA THR A 545 -16.29 -22.92 -14.87
C THR A 545 -16.13 -21.40 -14.82
N PRO A 546 -16.93 -20.69 -14.00
CA PRO A 546 -16.79 -19.25 -13.86
C PRO A 546 -15.45 -18.93 -13.18
N ASP A 547 -14.65 -18.10 -13.83
CA ASP A 547 -13.37 -17.61 -13.34
C ASP A 547 -13.61 -16.48 -12.32
N PRO A 548 -13.34 -16.70 -11.02
CA PRO A 548 -13.57 -15.69 -10.00
C PRO A 548 -12.59 -14.51 -10.10
N THR A 549 -11.53 -14.64 -10.91
CA THR A 549 -10.52 -13.60 -11.12
C THR A 549 -10.85 -12.67 -12.28
N ALA A 550 -11.84 -13.02 -13.11
CA ALA A 550 -12.26 -12.19 -14.23
C ALA A 550 -12.92 -10.89 -13.76
N SER A 551 -12.40 -9.75 -14.21
CA SER A 551 -12.88 -8.42 -13.83
C SER A 551 -14.10 -7.93 -14.60
N ASP A 552 -14.49 -8.63 -15.68
CA ASP A 552 -15.59 -8.28 -16.57
C ASP A 552 -16.46 -9.52 -16.83
N ASP A 553 -17.77 -9.34 -16.95
CA ASP A 553 -18.73 -10.43 -17.18
C ASP A 553 -18.50 -11.11 -18.55
N SER A 554 -17.88 -10.40 -19.50
CA SER A 554 -17.47 -10.95 -20.80
C SER A 554 -16.28 -11.92 -20.71
N GLN A 555 -15.44 -11.79 -19.66
CA GLN A 555 -14.24 -12.60 -19.43
C GLN A 555 -14.43 -13.67 -18.36
N LYS A 556 -15.64 -13.81 -17.83
CA LYS A 556 -16.00 -14.73 -16.74
C LYS A 556 -15.73 -16.21 -17.04
N TYR A 557 -15.51 -16.57 -18.30
CA TYR A 557 -15.23 -17.95 -18.70
C TYR A 557 -14.00 -17.99 -19.60
N SER A 558 -12.86 -18.39 -19.04
CA SER A 558 -11.60 -18.51 -19.77
C SER A 558 -11.22 -19.98 -19.96
N ALA A 559 -10.67 -20.33 -21.13
CA ALA A 559 -10.25 -21.70 -21.44
C ALA A 559 -9.04 -22.12 -20.59
N SER A 560 -8.19 -21.16 -20.19
CA SER A 560 -7.08 -21.38 -19.26
C SER A 560 -7.58 -21.78 -17.87
N PHE A 561 -8.55 -21.05 -17.31
CA PHE A 561 -9.14 -21.39 -16.01
C PHE A 561 -9.86 -22.73 -16.05
N ALA A 562 -10.66 -22.97 -17.10
CA ALA A 562 -11.33 -24.25 -17.31
C ALA A 562 -10.35 -25.43 -17.32
N ARG A 563 -9.16 -25.27 -17.91
CA ARG A 563 -8.11 -26.29 -17.89
C ARG A 563 -7.58 -26.56 -16.48
N SER A 564 -7.27 -25.51 -15.71
CA SER A 564 -6.81 -25.66 -14.32
C SER A 564 -7.88 -26.31 -13.44
N PHE A 565 -9.14 -25.96 -13.67
CA PHE A 565 -10.30 -26.55 -12.99
C PHE A 565 -10.44 -28.05 -13.29
N LEU A 566 -10.32 -28.45 -14.56
CA LEU A 566 -10.37 -29.86 -14.97
C LEU A 566 -9.21 -30.69 -14.39
N LYS A 567 -7.99 -30.12 -14.38
CA LYS A 567 -6.84 -30.75 -13.70
C LYS A 567 -7.10 -30.98 -12.22
N ARG A 568 -7.78 -30.04 -11.54
CA ARG A 568 -8.13 -30.24 -10.13
C ARG A 568 -9.12 -31.39 -9.93
N LEU A 569 -10.07 -31.56 -10.84
CA LEU A 569 -10.99 -32.71 -10.80
C LEU A 569 -10.29 -34.05 -11.05
N GLU A 570 -9.24 -34.06 -11.87
CA GLU A 570 -8.36 -35.23 -12.03
C GLU A 570 -7.60 -35.53 -10.73
N THR A 571 -7.02 -34.52 -10.06
CA THR A 571 -6.36 -34.69 -8.76
C THR A 571 -7.32 -35.23 -7.70
N LEU A 572 -8.58 -34.79 -7.71
CA LEU A 572 -9.65 -35.32 -6.86
C LEU A 572 -10.11 -36.74 -7.25
N GLY A 573 -9.61 -37.32 -8.33
CA GLY A 573 -9.88 -38.71 -8.73
C GLY A 573 -11.12 -38.93 -9.60
N PHE A 574 -11.79 -37.88 -10.08
CA PHE A 574 -13.03 -38.01 -10.88
C PHE A 574 -12.81 -38.37 -12.36
N GLY A 575 -11.57 -38.35 -12.83
CA GLY A 575 -11.25 -38.52 -14.24
C GLY A 575 -9.75 -38.52 -14.52
N ILE A 576 -9.40 -38.45 -15.80
CA ILE A 576 -8.03 -38.37 -16.31
C ILE A 576 -7.97 -37.25 -17.35
N CYS A 577 -6.94 -36.42 -17.32
CA CYS A 577 -6.70 -35.41 -18.35
C CYS A 577 -5.71 -35.93 -19.40
N ASP A 578 -6.18 -36.10 -20.64
CA ASP A 578 -5.33 -36.40 -21.79
C ASP A 578 -4.90 -35.11 -22.51
N GLY A 579 -3.62 -35.00 -22.88
CA GLY A 579 -3.07 -33.91 -23.70
C GLY A 579 -1.72 -33.35 -23.23
N PRO A 580 -1.01 -32.58 -24.07
CA PRO A 580 0.34 -32.07 -23.75
C PRO A 580 0.34 -31.16 -22.53
N LYS A 581 1.24 -31.40 -21.57
CA LYS A 581 1.37 -30.63 -20.31
C LYS A 581 1.56 -29.12 -20.56
N THR A 582 2.27 -28.77 -21.63
CA THR A 582 2.53 -27.42 -22.13
C THR A 582 2.25 -27.40 -23.64
N GLY A 583 1.17 -26.75 -24.09
CA GLY A 583 0.80 -26.79 -25.50
C GLY A 583 -0.65 -26.44 -25.83
N ASN A 584 -0.99 -26.61 -27.12
CA ASN A 584 -2.24 -26.23 -27.76
C ASN A 584 -3.47 -26.78 -27.02
N LEU A 585 -4.33 -25.88 -26.52
CA LEU A 585 -5.55 -26.20 -25.76
C LEU A 585 -6.54 -27.09 -26.52
N ARG A 586 -6.40 -27.21 -27.85
CA ARG A 586 -7.27 -28.03 -28.70
C ARG A 586 -7.15 -29.54 -28.46
N HIS A 587 -6.04 -30.01 -27.90
CA HIS A 587 -5.81 -31.44 -27.63
C HIS A 587 -5.97 -31.82 -26.16
N PHE A 588 -6.35 -30.88 -25.28
CA PHE A 588 -6.58 -31.17 -23.87
C PHE A 588 -8.03 -31.61 -23.65
N VAL A 589 -8.21 -32.82 -23.09
CA VAL A 589 -9.53 -33.42 -22.84
C VAL A 589 -9.54 -34.07 -21.46
N PHE A 590 -10.58 -33.81 -20.67
CA PHE A 590 -10.84 -34.51 -19.42
C PHE A 590 -11.83 -35.65 -19.66
N LYS A 591 -11.44 -36.87 -19.32
CA LYS A 591 -12.26 -38.08 -19.43
C LYS A 591 -12.75 -38.49 -18.05
N LYS A 592 -14.06 -38.57 -17.85
CA LYS A 592 -14.67 -39.02 -16.58
C LYS A 592 -14.43 -40.51 -16.36
N LYS A 593 -14.17 -40.90 -15.11
CA LYS A 593 -14.17 -42.31 -14.71
C LYS A 593 -15.61 -42.80 -14.51
N LYS A 594 -15.86 -44.11 -14.70
CA LYS A 594 -17.16 -44.74 -14.35
C LYS A 594 -17.35 -44.71 -12.83
N PHE A 595 -18.59 -44.67 -12.35
CA PHE A 595 -18.88 -44.67 -10.91
C PHE A 595 -18.27 -45.87 -10.17
N SER A 596 -18.24 -47.04 -10.82
CA SER A 596 -17.61 -48.26 -10.30
C SER A 596 -16.10 -48.15 -10.07
N ALA A 597 -15.43 -47.22 -10.76
CA ALA A 597 -13.99 -46.99 -10.67
C ALA A 597 -13.63 -45.81 -9.73
N LEU A 598 -14.61 -45.22 -9.04
CA LEU A 598 -14.39 -44.16 -8.06
C LEU A 598 -14.07 -44.76 -6.68
N GLY A 599 -13.16 -44.12 -5.94
CA GLY A 599 -12.90 -44.44 -4.54
C GLY A 599 -14.01 -43.94 -3.62
N ASP A 600 -13.96 -44.35 -2.35
CA ASP A 600 -15.02 -44.05 -1.38
C ASP A 600 -15.11 -42.55 -1.06
N GLU A 601 -13.99 -41.83 -1.08
CA GLU A 601 -13.96 -40.37 -0.93
C GLU A 601 -14.71 -39.67 -2.07
N GLN A 602 -14.50 -40.09 -3.33
CA GLN A 602 -15.21 -39.51 -4.48
C GLN A 602 -16.71 -39.81 -4.43
N LYS A 603 -17.09 -41.02 -4.00
CA LYS A 603 -18.50 -41.39 -3.79
C LYS A 603 -19.14 -40.55 -2.69
N GLN A 604 -18.42 -40.26 -1.61
CA GLN A 604 -18.89 -39.37 -0.55
C GLN A 604 -19.12 -37.94 -1.09
N ILE A 605 -18.18 -37.39 -1.86
CA ILE A 605 -18.34 -36.06 -2.48
C ILE A 605 -19.55 -36.03 -3.43
N LEU A 606 -19.79 -37.09 -4.21
CA LEU A 606 -20.99 -37.19 -5.06
C LEU A 606 -22.27 -37.22 -4.24
N SER A 607 -22.27 -37.94 -3.11
CA SER A 607 -23.38 -37.97 -2.15
C SER A 607 -23.66 -36.57 -1.57
N ASP A 608 -22.62 -35.85 -1.14
CA ASP A 608 -22.72 -34.47 -0.62
C ASP A 608 -23.24 -33.47 -1.66
N PHE A 609 -23.08 -33.79 -2.94
CA PHE A 609 -23.60 -33.04 -4.07
C PHE A 609 -24.99 -33.50 -4.52
N ASN A 610 -25.59 -34.51 -3.87
CA ASN A 610 -26.84 -35.15 -4.27
C ASN A 610 -26.79 -35.63 -5.74
N ILE A 611 -25.70 -36.31 -6.12
CA ILE A 611 -25.54 -36.98 -7.42
C ILE A 611 -25.53 -38.49 -7.18
N GLY A 612 -26.64 -39.16 -7.52
CA GLY A 612 -26.72 -40.62 -7.44
C GLY A 612 -25.94 -41.31 -8.56
N GLU A 613 -25.66 -42.60 -8.39
CA GLU A 613 -24.94 -43.43 -9.37
C GLU A 613 -25.59 -43.36 -10.77
N ALA A 614 -26.90 -43.51 -10.86
CA ALA A 614 -27.63 -43.44 -12.12
C ALA A 614 -27.51 -42.06 -12.79
N ASP A 615 -27.45 -40.98 -12.02
CA ASP A 615 -27.27 -39.63 -12.54
C ASP A 615 -25.84 -39.39 -13.05
N TYR A 616 -24.85 -39.93 -12.34
CA TYR A 616 -23.44 -39.83 -12.73
C TYR A 616 -23.13 -40.67 -13.97
N ASN A 617 -23.64 -41.91 -14.04
CA ASN A 617 -23.35 -42.85 -15.11
C ASN A 617 -24.11 -42.61 -16.41
N LYS A 618 -25.03 -41.64 -16.48
CA LYS A 618 -25.77 -41.28 -17.70
C LYS A 618 -24.85 -41.06 -18.90
N CYS A 619 -23.66 -40.49 -18.69
CA CYS A 619 -22.69 -40.22 -19.75
C CYS A 619 -22.03 -41.47 -20.35
N PHE A 620 -22.17 -42.64 -19.72
CA PHE A 620 -21.62 -43.91 -20.21
C PHE A 620 -22.69 -44.83 -20.80
N THR A 621 -23.97 -44.62 -20.46
CA THR A 621 -25.09 -45.45 -20.93
C THR A 621 -25.83 -44.85 -22.12
N SER A 622 -25.65 -43.56 -22.38
CA SER A 622 -26.18 -42.94 -23.60
C SER A 622 -25.41 -43.46 -24.81
N ALA A 623 -26.12 -44.14 -25.71
CA ALA A 623 -25.57 -44.61 -26.98
C ALA A 623 -24.81 -43.45 -27.66
N PRO A 624 -23.63 -43.69 -28.26
CA PRO A 624 -22.80 -42.65 -28.83
C PRO A 624 -23.61 -41.90 -29.90
N THR A 625 -24.13 -40.73 -29.55
CA THR A 625 -24.66 -39.78 -30.52
C THR A 625 -23.50 -39.43 -31.45
N GLN A 626 -23.56 -39.92 -32.69
CA GLN A 626 -22.60 -39.62 -33.75
C GLN A 626 -22.37 -38.10 -33.82
N ASN A 627 -21.24 -37.66 -33.27
CA ASN A 627 -20.75 -36.31 -33.49
C ASN A 627 -19.96 -36.32 -34.80
N GLN A 628 -20.24 -35.36 -35.68
CA GLN A 628 -19.83 -35.26 -37.08
C GLN A 628 -18.31 -35.17 -37.36
N ASN A 629 -17.43 -35.46 -36.42
CA ASN A 629 -15.98 -35.51 -36.67
C ASN A 629 -15.40 -36.79 -36.03
N GLY A 630 -15.21 -37.81 -36.86
CA GLY A 630 -14.87 -39.17 -36.45
C GLY A 630 -13.53 -39.31 -35.74
N LYS A 631 -13.58 -39.73 -34.48
CA LYS A 631 -12.70 -40.75 -33.87
C LYS A 631 -13.26 -41.09 -32.48
N VAL A 632 -13.70 -42.33 -32.28
CA VAL A 632 -14.09 -42.85 -30.97
C VAL A 632 -13.03 -43.85 -30.52
N VAL A 633 -12.41 -43.60 -29.37
CA VAL A 633 -11.60 -44.57 -28.63
C VAL A 633 -12.18 -44.61 -27.22
N CYS A 634 -12.94 -45.66 -26.90
CA CYS A 634 -13.25 -45.99 -25.52
C CYS A 634 -12.08 -46.82 -24.97
N LEU A 635 -11.50 -46.39 -23.85
CA LEU A 635 -10.67 -47.23 -23.00
C LEU A 635 -11.58 -47.84 -21.93
N GLU A 636 -11.51 -49.15 -21.76
CA GLU A 636 -12.24 -49.91 -20.72
C GLU A 636 -11.75 -49.60 -19.31
#